data_AF-A0A7W1YRP1-F1
#
_entry.id   AF-A0A7W1YRP1-F1
#
_cell.length_a   1.000
_cell.length_b   1.000
_cell.length_c   1.000
_cell.angle_alpha   90.00
_cell.angle_beta   90.00
_cell.angle_gamma   90.00
#
_symmetry.space_group_name_H-M   'P 1'
#
loop_
_entity.id
_entity.type
_entity.pdbx_description
1 polymer ?
#
loop_
_entity_poly.entity_id
_entity_poly.type
_entity_poly.pdbx_seq_one_letter_code
_entity_poly.pdbx_strand_id
1 'polypeptide(L)'
;GGISERTETTDPAGEITTITRLQEEGILDPRVLQELQERPLGQIEKVIRYVASCRSTGDPRRPGLIVHLIRCGFGFQRGRLQLAARDSDTVPRRTASRSAAPRHLPTAPPNVMPDSELMTRWRQVLDQLSQQLEREVYETWIASNQLLVVEHDRAILGTPNIFVRQEVEHSYTAEIEAALSQSYGRPMTLQVVIGTTI
;
A
#
# COMPACT_ATOMS: atom_id res chain seq x y z
N GLY A 1 -5.54 -48.65 30.68
CA GLY A 1 -5.93 -47.55 29.78
C GLY A 1 -4.72 -46.68 29.58
N GLY A 2 -4.15 -46.68 28.38
CA GLY A 2 -2.89 -46.03 28.07
C GLY A 2 -3.04 -44.51 28.05
N ILE A 3 -2.15 -43.84 28.79
CA ILE A 3 -1.79 -42.45 28.58
C ILE A 3 -0.67 -42.46 27.53
N SER A 4 -0.98 -42.00 26.33
CA SER A 4 -0.02 -41.78 25.26
C SER A 4 -0.40 -40.50 24.58
N GLU A 5 0.31 -39.43 24.91
CA GLU A 5 0.67 -38.40 23.93
C GLU A 5 2.01 -37.83 24.38
N ARG A 6 3.06 -38.56 23.97
CA ARG A 6 4.40 -38.04 23.86
C ARG A 6 4.43 -37.07 22.68
N THR A 7 4.95 -35.90 22.98
CA THR A 7 5.64 -34.97 22.09
C THR A 7 6.53 -35.65 21.04
N GLU A 8 6.32 -35.34 19.75
CA GLU A 8 7.31 -35.48 18.65
C GLU A 8 6.75 -34.65 17.48
N THR A 9 7.15 -33.38 17.28
CA THR A 9 8.43 -32.86 16.76
C THR A 9 8.72 -33.30 15.31
N THR A 10 8.32 -32.46 14.37
CA THR A 10 8.77 -32.39 12.96
C THR A 10 8.38 -30.96 12.55
N ASP A 11 9.21 -29.94 12.27
CA ASP A 11 10.60 -29.79 11.85
C ASP A 11 10.92 -28.27 12.08
N PRO A 12 11.91 -27.81 12.88
CA PRO A 12 12.12 -26.38 13.16
C PRO A 12 13.16 -25.73 12.23
N ALA A 13 13.14 -26.07 10.93
CA ALA A 13 14.02 -25.48 9.93
C ALA A 13 13.26 -24.47 9.05
N GLY A 14 13.14 -23.23 9.56
CA GLY A 14 13.04 -22.04 8.70
C GLY A 14 11.68 -21.69 8.10
N GLU A 15 10.58 -22.26 8.59
CA GLU A 15 9.25 -21.79 8.19
C GLU A 15 8.90 -20.51 8.96
N ILE A 16 9.37 -19.37 8.43
CA ILE A 16 9.05 -18.06 8.99
C ILE A 16 7.53 -17.89 8.92
N THR A 17 6.88 -17.89 10.07
CA THR A 17 5.43 -17.71 10.11
C THR A 17 5.05 -16.30 9.64
N THR A 18 3.83 -16.15 9.10
CA THR A 18 3.25 -14.85 8.76
C THR A 18 3.42 -13.84 9.89
N ILE A 19 3.19 -14.26 11.14
CA ILE A 19 3.29 -13.40 12.32
C ILE A 19 4.73 -12.94 12.51
N THR A 20 5.70 -13.87 12.44
CA THR A 20 7.13 -13.55 12.55
C THR A 20 7.55 -12.52 11.50
N ARG A 21 7.11 -12.68 10.24
CA ARG A 21 7.39 -11.69 9.18
C ARG A 21 6.79 -10.32 9.44
N LEU A 22 5.56 -10.25 9.93
CA LEU A 22 4.93 -8.96 10.24
C LEU A 22 5.62 -8.26 11.42
N GLN A 23 6.08 -9.03 12.41
CA GLN A 23 6.83 -8.53 13.56
C GLN A 23 8.22 -7.99 13.17
N GLU A 24 8.93 -8.67 12.26
CA GLU A 24 10.20 -8.17 11.69
C GLU A 24 10.06 -6.79 11.02
N GLU A 25 8.87 -6.51 10.49
CA GLU A 25 8.51 -5.24 9.86
C GLU A 25 7.97 -4.19 10.84
N GLY A 26 8.06 -4.45 12.15
CA GLY A 26 7.65 -3.52 13.20
C GLY A 26 6.14 -3.52 13.50
N ILE A 27 5.38 -4.46 12.96
CA ILE A 27 3.94 -4.61 13.27
C ILE A 27 3.81 -5.40 14.57
N LEU A 28 3.52 -4.70 15.66
CA LEU A 28 3.43 -5.27 17.01
C LEU A 28 2.02 -5.31 17.58
N ASP A 29 1.03 -4.71 16.92
CA ASP A 29 -0.35 -4.71 17.40
C ASP A 29 -0.93 -6.14 17.33
N PRO A 30 -1.29 -6.75 18.47
CA PRO A 30 -1.76 -8.14 18.52
C PRO A 30 -3.08 -8.34 17.77
N ARG A 31 -3.96 -7.32 17.69
CA ARG A 31 -5.21 -7.42 16.93
C ARG A 31 -4.93 -7.46 15.43
N VAL A 32 -3.98 -6.65 14.98
CA VAL A 32 -3.55 -6.63 13.57
C VAL A 32 -2.85 -7.94 13.21
N LEU A 33 -1.97 -8.44 14.08
CA LEU A 33 -1.29 -9.71 13.86
C LEU A 33 -2.29 -10.87 13.77
N GLN A 34 -3.30 -10.92 14.65
CA GLN A 34 -4.35 -11.94 14.62
C GLN A 34 -5.20 -11.87 13.35
N GLU A 35 -5.50 -10.67 12.84
CA GLU A 35 -6.24 -10.49 11.59
C GLU A 35 -5.41 -10.93 10.37
N LEU A 36 -4.13 -10.59 10.36
CA LEU A 36 -3.26 -10.81 9.21
C LEU A 36 -2.65 -12.21 9.16
N GLN A 37 -2.66 -12.97 10.27
CA GLN A 37 -2.12 -14.34 10.32
C GLN A 37 -2.78 -15.31 9.34
N GLU A 38 -4.06 -15.09 9.01
CA GLU A 38 -4.82 -15.92 8.07
C GLU A 38 -4.46 -15.65 6.60
N ARG A 39 -3.62 -14.63 6.35
CA ARG A 39 -3.16 -14.29 4.99
C ARG A 39 -1.98 -15.17 4.59
N PRO A 40 -1.94 -15.64 3.33
CA PRO A 40 -0.84 -16.47 2.86
C PRO A 40 0.47 -15.69 2.88
N LEU A 41 1.54 -16.30 3.42
CA LEU A 41 2.86 -15.69 3.59
C LEU A 41 3.38 -15.05 2.30
N GLY A 42 3.24 -15.73 1.16
CA GLY A 42 3.69 -15.21 -0.15
C GLY A 42 2.98 -13.91 -0.58
N GLN A 43 1.78 -13.61 -0.06
CA GLN A 43 1.13 -12.31 -0.26
C GLN A 43 1.77 -11.23 0.60
N ILE A 44 2.02 -11.54 1.87
CA ILE A 44 2.66 -10.64 2.81
C ILE A 44 4.05 -10.27 2.32
N GLU A 45 4.84 -11.24 1.84
CA GLU A 45 6.16 -10.98 1.27
C GLU A 45 6.11 -10.10 0.02
N LYS A 46 5.07 -10.21 -0.82
CA LYS A 46 4.89 -9.31 -1.98
C LYS A 46 4.64 -7.88 -1.52
N VAL A 47 3.78 -7.70 -0.51
CA VAL A 47 3.53 -6.38 0.08
C VAL A 47 4.80 -5.83 0.73
N ILE A 48 5.48 -6.62 1.57
CA ILE A 48 6.74 -6.25 2.22
C ILE A 48 7.80 -5.84 1.19
N ARG A 49 7.94 -6.61 0.09
CA ARG A 49 8.89 -6.31 -0.99
C ARG A 49 8.52 -5.03 -1.73
N TYR A 50 7.24 -4.84 -2.03
CA TYR A 50 6.77 -3.59 -2.63
C TYR A 50 7.06 -2.40 -1.70
N VAL A 51 6.72 -2.51 -0.43
CA VAL A 51 7.00 -1.44 0.54
C VAL A 51 8.51 -1.24 0.70
N ALA A 52 9.34 -2.29 0.71
CA ALA A 52 10.82 -2.19 0.71
C ALA A 52 11.39 -1.46 -0.50
N SER A 53 10.68 -1.51 -1.62
CA SER A 53 11.07 -0.81 -2.83
C SER A 53 10.76 0.71 -2.78
N CYS A 54 9.85 1.11 -1.88
CA CYS A 54 9.39 2.49 -1.73
C CYS A 54 9.87 3.15 -0.43
N ARG A 55 10.14 2.35 0.61
CA ARG A 55 10.28 2.77 2.01
C ARG A 55 11.39 1.97 2.68
N SER A 56 12.31 2.66 3.34
CA SER A 56 13.36 2.01 4.13
C SER A 56 12.77 1.29 5.35
N THR A 57 13.46 0.25 5.82
CA THR A 57 13.03 -0.54 7.00
C THR A 57 12.89 0.29 8.28
N GLY A 58 13.63 1.40 8.39
CA GLY A 58 13.55 2.33 9.52
C GLY A 58 12.46 3.40 9.42
N ASP A 59 11.64 3.41 8.36
CA ASP A 59 10.55 4.39 8.20
C ASP A 59 9.38 4.04 9.14
N PRO A 60 8.96 4.92 10.08
CA PRO A 60 7.89 4.60 11.03
C PRO A 60 6.51 4.43 10.36
N ARG A 61 6.33 4.86 9.10
CA ARG A 61 5.09 4.65 8.33
C ARG A 61 5.01 3.26 7.71
N ARG A 62 6.14 2.57 7.61
CA ARG A 62 6.26 1.27 6.93
C ARG A 62 5.31 0.20 7.51
N PRO A 63 5.18 0.01 8.83
CA PRO A 63 4.27 -0.99 9.39
C PRO A 63 2.81 -0.71 9.00
N GLY A 64 2.37 0.55 9.14
CA GLY A 64 1.00 0.95 8.81
C GLY A 64 0.67 0.75 7.32
N LEU A 65 1.62 1.07 6.44
CA LEU A 65 1.46 0.88 5.00
C LEU A 65 1.38 -0.61 4.61
N ILE A 66 2.19 -1.48 5.24
CA ILE A 66 2.14 -2.93 5.01
C ILE A 66 0.77 -3.48 5.40
N VAL A 67 0.29 -3.15 6.60
CA VAL A 67 -1.04 -3.58 7.10
C VAL A 67 -2.14 -3.12 6.14
N HIS A 68 -2.07 -1.87 5.70
CA HIS A 68 -3.05 -1.30 4.77
C HIS A 68 -3.08 -2.05 3.44
N LEU A 69 -1.93 -2.25 2.80
CA LEU A 69 -1.84 -2.92 1.51
C LEU A 69 -2.33 -4.37 1.59
N ILE A 70 -2.05 -5.08 2.69
CA ILE A 70 -2.58 -6.43 2.90
C ILE A 70 -4.12 -6.40 3.03
N ARG A 71 -4.69 -5.47 3.81
CA ARG A 71 -6.14 -5.33 3.98
C ARG A 71 -6.86 -4.96 2.68
N CYS A 72 -6.26 -4.10 1.86
CA CYS A 72 -6.79 -3.73 0.54
C CYS A 72 -6.64 -4.85 -0.50
N GLY A 73 -5.97 -5.94 -0.17
CA GLY A 73 -5.77 -7.04 -1.08
C GLY A 73 -4.75 -6.76 -2.17
N PHE A 74 -3.77 -5.89 -1.90
CA PHE A 74 -2.64 -5.69 -2.77
C PHE A 74 -1.93 -7.05 -3.02
N GLY A 75 -1.66 -7.35 -4.29
CA GLY A 75 -1.11 -8.63 -4.73
C GLY A 75 -2.14 -9.73 -5.07
N PHE A 76 -3.45 -9.50 -4.90
CA PHE A 76 -4.46 -10.30 -5.58
C PHE A 76 -4.55 -9.85 -7.05
N GLN A 77 -3.84 -10.53 -7.95
CA GLN A 77 -4.28 -10.59 -9.35
C GLN A 77 -5.60 -11.37 -9.38
N ARG A 78 -6.71 -10.74 -9.01
CA ARG A 78 -8.04 -11.19 -9.44
C ARG A 78 -8.29 -10.54 -10.79
N GLY A 79 -8.13 -11.33 -11.84
CA GLY A 79 -8.69 -11.02 -13.15
C GLY A 79 -10.17 -10.68 -13.00
N ARG A 80 -10.50 -9.40 -13.13
CA ARG A 80 -11.86 -8.92 -13.36
C ARG A 80 -11.86 -7.57 -14.07
N LEU A 81 -11.11 -7.49 -15.17
CA LEU A 81 -11.36 -6.57 -16.27
C LEU A 81 -11.27 -7.38 -17.57
N GLN A 82 -12.23 -8.29 -17.74
CA GLN A 82 -12.53 -8.83 -19.06
C GLN A 82 -14.02 -9.14 -19.09
N LEU A 83 -14.82 -8.11 -19.40
CA LEU A 83 -16.07 -8.25 -20.15
C LEU A 83 -16.57 -6.85 -20.57
N ALA A 84 -15.95 -6.27 -21.61
CA ALA A 84 -16.58 -5.27 -22.47
C ALA A 84 -15.66 -4.93 -23.67
N ALA A 85 -15.73 -5.76 -24.71
CA ALA A 85 -15.49 -5.45 -26.13
C ALA A 85 -15.39 -6.80 -26.86
N ARG A 86 -16.51 -7.34 -27.35
CA ARG A 86 -16.91 -7.28 -28.76
C ARG A 86 -15.88 -7.92 -29.70
N ASP A 87 -16.16 -9.18 -30.01
CA ASP A 87 -16.58 -9.66 -31.34
C ASP A 87 -15.75 -9.28 -32.57
N SER A 88 -15.44 -10.34 -33.35
CA SER A 88 -14.92 -10.36 -34.73
C SER A 88 -13.46 -9.88 -34.88
N ASP A 89 -12.50 -10.58 -35.52
CA ASP A 89 -12.60 -11.60 -36.57
C ASP A 89 -11.29 -12.44 -36.66
N THR A 90 -11.47 -13.71 -37.03
CA THR A 90 -10.57 -14.71 -37.66
C THR A 90 -9.41 -14.12 -38.50
N VAL A 91 -8.14 -14.59 -38.46
CA VAL A 91 -7.57 -15.81 -39.09
C VAL A 91 -6.08 -15.97 -38.66
N PRO A 92 -5.51 -17.20 -38.58
CA PRO A 92 -4.20 -17.46 -37.97
C PRO A 92 -3.03 -17.54 -38.97
N ARG A 93 -1.81 -17.15 -38.54
CA ARG A 93 -0.58 -17.51 -39.27
C ARG A 93 0.60 -17.85 -38.34
N ARG A 94 0.78 -19.17 -38.19
CA ARG A 94 1.99 -19.99 -38.04
C ARG A 94 3.31 -19.37 -37.51
N THR A 95 3.79 -20.06 -36.48
CA THR A 95 5.17 -20.49 -36.19
C THR A 95 6.24 -19.44 -35.91
N ALA A 96 6.56 -19.28 -34.62
CA ALA A 96 7.93 -19.03 -34.15
C ALA A 96 8.12 -19.87 -32.88
N SER A 97 8.81 -21.00 -32.99
CA SER A 97 10.22 -21.13 -32.65
C SER A 97 10.50 -20.89 -31.16
N ARG A 98 10.47 -22.01 -30.44
CA ARG A 98 11.11 -22.27 -29.16
C ARG A 98 12.54 -21.72 -29.17
N SER A 99 12.82 -20.73 -28.34
CA SER A 99 14.16 -20.53 -27.80
C SER A 99 14.06 -19.93 -26.40
N ALA A 100 14.22 -20.81 -25.42
CA ALA A 100 14.44 -20.46 -24.04
C ALA A 100 15.90 -20.01 -23.87
N ALA A 101 16.12 -18.84 -23.26
CA ALA A 101 17.20 -18.63 -22.30
C ALA A 101 16.92 -17.40 -21.43
N PRO A 102 17.14 -17.48 -20.11
CA PRO A 102 16.73 -16.48 -19.14
C PRO A 102 17.78 -15.37 -19.06
N ARG A 103 17.33 -14.11 -19.07
CA ARG A 103 18.12 -12.99 -18.55
C ARG A 103 17.23 -12.14 -17.67
N HIS A 104 17.60 -12.11 -16.40
CA HIS A 104 16.98 -11.34 -15.35
C HIS A 104 16.64 -9.93 -15.82
N LEU A 105 15.34 -9.62 -15.86
CA LEU A 105 14.88 -8.25 -15.87
C LEU A 105 15.17 -7.66 -14.48
N PRO A 106 15.75 -6.47 -14.37
CA PRO A 106 15.65 -5.70 -13.14
C PRO A 106 14.19 -5.27 -13.03
N THR A 107 13.38 -5.98 -12.24
CA THR A 107 12.09 -5.45 -11.75
C THR A 107 12.38 -4.37 -10.72
N ALA A 108 12.86 -3.21 -11.20
CA ALA A 108 12.65 -1.97 -10.48
C ALA A 108 11.13 -1.80 -10.32
N PRO A 109 10.62 -1.39 -9.14
CA PRO A 109 9.22 -1.02 -9.02
C PRO A 109 8.92 0.11 -10.02
N PRO A 110 7.74 0.12 -10.64
CA PRO A 110 7.35 1.19 -11.54
C PRO A 110 7.18 2.48 -10.72
N ASN A 111 7.98 3.50 -11.02
CA ASN A 111 7.60 4.90 -10.85
C ASN A 111 7.08 5.32 -9.45
N VAL A 112 7.81 4.99 -8.38
CA VAL A 112 7.53 5.50 -7.03
C VAL A 112 8.38 6.75 -6.83
N MET A 113 7.71 7.86 -6.49
CA MET A 113 8.36 9.16 -6.33
C MET A 113 9.27 9.17 -5.08
N PRO A 114 10.48 9.74 -5.16
CA PRO A 114 11.39 9.79 -4.01
C PRO A 114 10.82 10.65 -2.88
N ASP A 115 11.17 10.33 -1.63
CA ASP A 115 10.60 10.96 -0.43
C ASP A 115 10.76 12.48 -0.37
N SER A 116 11.89 12.99 -0.83
CA SER A 116 12.15 14.44 -0.89
C SER A 116 11.20 15.15 -1.84
N GLU A 117 10.91 14.53 -2.99
CA GLU A 117 9.94 15.06 -3.94
C GLU A 117 8.51 14.91 -3.41
N LEU A 118 8.19 13.78 -2.77
CA LEU A 118 6.89 13.55 -2.13
C LEU A 118 6.59 14.59 -1.06
N MET A 119 7.55 14.86 -0.17
CA MET A 119 7.45 15.89 0.85
C MET A 119 7.32 17.29 0.24
N THR A 120 8.08 17.58 -0.81
CA THR A 120 8.01 18.89 -1.48
C THR A 120 6.65 19.12 -2.12
N ARG A 121 6.12 18.12 -2.83
CA ARG A 121 4.78 18.16 -3.44
C ARG A 121 3.68 18.22 -2.41
N TRP A 122 3.78 17.44 -1.33
CA TRP A 122 2.81 17.49 -0.24
C TRP A 122 2.80 18.85 0.45
N ARG A 123 3.97 19.48 0.65
CA ARG A 123 4.04 20.84 1.20
C ARG A 123 3.34 21.86 0.29
N GLN A 124 3.48 21.76 -1.03
CA GLN A 124 2.74 22.63 -1.95
C GLN A 124 1.23 22.42 -1.85
N VAL A 125 0.77 21.17 -1.69
CA VAL A 125 -0.65 20.85 -1.48
C VAL A 125 -1.15 21.41 -0.14
N LEU A 126 -0.36 21.28 0.93
CA LEU A 126 -0.67 21.87 2.23
C LEU A 126 -0.73 23.39 2.18
N ASP A 127 0.22 24.04 1.51
CA ASP A 127 0.23 25.50 1.33
C ASP A 127 -1.03 25.96 0.59
N GLN A 128 -1.44 25.23 -0.44
CA GLN A 128 -2.68 25.49 -1.16
C GLN A 128 -3.92 25.30 -0.28
N LEU A 129 -4.03 24.19 0.44
CA LEU A 129 -5.16 23.91 1.32
C LEU A 129 -5.26 24.93 2.46
N SER A 130 -4.12 25.42 2.96
CA SER A 130 -4.09 26.46 4.01
C SER A 130 -4.65 27.81 3.57
N GLN A 131 -4.67 28.07 2.26
CA GLN A 131 -5.28 29.28 1.68
C GLN A 131 -6.76 29.11 1.36
N GLN A 132 -7.22 27.86 1.23
CA GLN A 132 -8.60 27.53 0.85
C GLN A 132 -9.50 27.28 2.06
N LEU A 133 -8.93 26.74 3.14
CA LEU A 133 -9.64 26.37 4.36
C LEU A 133 -9.45 27.43 5.45
N GLU A 134 -10.41 27.52 6.36
CA GLU A 134 -10.24 28.30 7.57
C GLU A 134 -9.08 27.75 8.41
N ARG A 135 -8.34 28.64 9.08
CA ARG A 135 -7.12 28.28 9.80
C ARG A 135 -7.36 27.19 10.84
N GLU A 136 -8.43 27.30 11.61
CA GLU A 136 -8.78 26.36 12.68
C GLU A 136 -9.14 24.98 12.11
N VAL A 137 -9.85 24.95 10.98
CA VAL A 137 -10.17 23.72 10.24
C VAL A 137 -8.89 23.06 9.71
N TYR A 138 -8.02 23.84 9.08
CA TYR A 138 -6.75 23.35 8.54
C TYR A 138 -5.84 22.77 9.64
N GLU A 139 -5.64 23.49 10.73
CA GLU A 139 -4.79 23.04 11.85
C GLU A 139 -5.34 21.76 12.50
N THR A 140 -6.66 21.65 12.62
CA THR A 140 -7.31 20.50 13.26
C THR A 140 -7.31 19.25 12.38
N TRP A 141 -7.68 19.39 11.10
CA TRP A 141 -8.01 18.24 10.25
C TRP A 141 -6.99 17.91 9.18
N ILE A 142 -6.15 18.87 8.76
CA ILE A 142 -5.30 18.73 7.57
C ILE A 142 -3.81 18.75 7.92
N ALA A 143 -3.38 19.67 8.78
CA ALA A 143 -1.96 19.96 9.03
C ALA A 143 -1.15 18.75 9.52
N SER A 144 -1.80 17.86 10.28
CA SER A 144 -1.15 16.67 10.86
C SER A 144 -1.12 15.47 9.91
N ASN A 145 -1.70 15.59 8.71
CA ASN A 145 -1.76 14.49 7.74
C ASN A 145 -0.49 14.44 6.87
N GLN A 146 -0.16 13.26 6.39
CA GLN A 146 1.07 13.02 5.65
C GLN A 146 0.80 12.19 4.41
N LEU A 147 1.26 12.68 3.26
CA LEU A 147 1.22 11.91 2.03
C LEU A 147 2.22 10.75 2.12
N LEU A 148 1.72 9.51 2.07
CA LEU A 148 2.49 8.29 2.26
C LEU A 148 3.02 7.74 0.94
N VAL A 149 2.18 7.74 -0.09
CA VAL A 149 2.51 7.19 -1.41
C VAL A 149 1.73 7.98 -2.46
N VAL A 150 2.37 8.25 -3.60
CA VAL A 150 1.68 8.62 -4.83
C VAL A 150 2.10 7.65 -5.91
N GLU A 151 1.13 6.97 -6.50
CA GLU A 151 1.34 6.01 -7.56
C GLU A 151 0.33 6.26 -8.68
N HIS A 152 0.82 6.56 -9.89
CA HIS A 152 0.00 6.89 -11.06
C HIS A 152 -1.07 7.96 -10.78
N ASP A 153 -2.32 7.54 -10.63
CA ASP A 153 -3.53 8.34 -10.42
C ASP A 153 -4.04 8.31 -8.96
N ARG A 154 -3.28 7.73 -8.03
CA ARG A 154 -3.71 7.50 -6.65
C ARG A 154 -2.72 8.09 -5.65
N ALA A 155 -3.28 8.71 -4.62
CA ALA A 155 -2.57 9.25 -3.48
C ALA A 155 -3.04 8.57 -2.19
N ILE A 156 -2.10 8.10 -1.36
CA ILE A 156 -2.40 7.55 -0.04
C ILE A 156 -2.02 8.59 1.01
N LEU A 157 -3.01 9.06 1.77
CA LEU A 157 -2.85 10.03 2.84
C LEU A 157 -2.97 9.34 4.20
N GLY A 158 -1.91 9.43 5.00
CA GLY A 158 -1.91 9.02 6.40
C GLY A 158 -2.51 10.11 7.28
N THR A 159 -3.38 9.70 8.20
CA THR A 159 -3.95 10.53 9.26
C THR A 159 -3.55 10.00 10.64
N PRO A 160 -3.50 10.86 11.67
CA PRO A 160 -3.01 10.48 12.99
C PRO A 160 -3.94 9.54 13.76
N ASN A 161 -5.24 9.56 13.47
CA ASN A 161 -6.22 8.72 14.15
C ASN A 161 -7.49 8.53 13.31
N ILE A 162 -8.39 7.66 13.79
CA ILE A 162 -9.64 7.31 13.10
C ILE A 162 -10.60 8.50 12.95
N PHE A 163 -10.63 9.43 13.91
CA PHE A 163 -11.53 10.58 13.83
C PHE A 163 -11.09 11.53 12.71
N VAL A 164 -9.78 11.82 12.63
CA VAL A 164 -9.23 12.63 11.53
C VAL A 164 -9.43 11.91 10.19
N ARG A 165 -9.23 10.59 10.14
CA ARG A 165 -9.54 9.81 8.92
C ARG A 165 -10.99 10.03 8.48
N GLN A 166 -11.96 9.81 9.38
CA GLN A 166 -13.38 9.89 9.05
C GLN A 166 -13.77 11.28 8.58
N GLU A 167 -13.29 12.32 9.27
CA GLU A 167 -13.59 13.70 8.90
C GLU A 167 -12.96 14.07 7.56
N VAL A 168 -11.71 13.67 7.31
CA VAL A 168 -11.06 13.89 6.02
C VAL A 168 -11.78 13.15 4.89
N GLU A 169 -12.15 11.88 5.10
CA GLU A 169 -12.89 11.09 4.11
C GLU A 169 -14.26 11.70 3.78
N HIS A 170 -14.97 12.21 4.78
CA HIS A 170 -16.33 12.71 4.61
C HIS A 170 -16.38 14.15 4.08
N SER A 171 -15.52 15.02 4.60
CA SER A 171 -15.67 16.47 4.46
C SER A 171 -14.60 17.11 3.59
N TYR A 172 -13.42 16.50 3.43
CA TYR A 172 -12.26 17.16 2.79
C TYR A 172 -11.63 16.37 1.63
N THR A 173 -12.20 15.21 1.26
CA THR A 173 -11.69 14.39 0.17
C THR A 173 -11.62 15.17 -1.14
N ALA A 174 -12.69 15.90 -1.48
CA ALA A 174 -12.79 16.61 -2.75
C ALA A 174 -11.77 17.75 -2.85
N GLU A 175 -11.57 18.50 -1.79
CA GLU A 175 -10.62 19.60 -1.68
C GLU A 175 -9.18 19.10 -1.80
N ILE A 176 -8.86 18.00 -1.09
CA ILE A 176 -7.52 17.39 -1.14
C ILE A 176 -7.26 16.77 -2.52
N GLU A 177 -8.24 16.08 -3.12
CA GLU A 177 -8.12 15.55 -4.49
C GLU A 177 -7.93 16.66 -5.51
N ALA A 178 -8.65 17.78 -5.39
CA ALA A 178 -8.49 18.94 -6.26
C ALA A 178 -7.09 19.54 -6.14
N ALA A 179 -6.60 19.73 -4.91
CA ALA A 179 -5.26 20.26 -4.65
C ALA A 179 -4.15 19.32 -5.13
N LEU A 180 -4.29 18.01 -4.91
CA LEU A 180 -3.40 16.99 -5.47
C LEU A 180 -3.44 17.02 -7.00
N SER A 181 -4.62 17.04 -7.61
CA SER A 181 -4.77 17.03 -9.06
C SER A 181 -4.13 18.25 -9.71
N GLN A 182 -4.24 19.41 -9.07
CA GLN A 182 -3.58 20.64 -9.51
C GLN A 182 -2.06 20.57 -9.38
N SER A 183 -1.55 20.04 -8.25
CA SER A 183 -0.10 19.91 -8.01
C SER A 183 0.56 18.91 -8.96
N TYR A 184 -0.11 17.81 -9.28
CA TYR A 184 0.39 16.76 -10.18
C TYR A 184 0.02 16.96 -11.66
N GLY A 185 -0.87 17.90 -11.97
CA GLY A 185 -1.32 18.20 -13.34
C GLY A 185 -2.14 17.07 -13.98
N ARG A 186 -2.73 16.19 -13.18
CA ARG A 186 -3.54 15.05 -13.60
C ARG A 186 -4.56 14.68 -12.52
N PRO A 187 -5.72 14.10 -12.86
CA PRO A 187 -6.73 13.73 -11.87
C PRO A 187 -6.19 12.68 -10.89
N MET A 188 -6.26 12.99 -9.59
CA MET A 188 -5.83 12.12 -8.48
C MET A 188 -7.02 11.65 -7.67
N THR A 189 -7.03 10.37 -7.33
CA THR A 189 -7.94 9.78 -6.33
C THR A 189 -7.23 9.67 -4.99
N LEU A 190 -7.88 10.15 -3.94
CA LEU A 190 -7.38 10.11 -2.57
C LEU A 190 -7.86 8.87 -1.85
N GLN A 191 -6.94 8.21 -1.16
CA GLN A 191 -7.23 7.16 -0.20
C GLN A 191 -6.67 7.54 1.16
N VAL A 192 -7.53 7.58 2.17
CA VAL A 192 -7.17 8.01 3.53
C VAL A 192 -6.96 6.80 4.42
N VAL A 193 -5.87 6.78 5.19
CA VAL A 193 -5.49 5.67 6.06
C VAL A 193 -5.03 6.17 7.41
N ILE A 194 -5.15 5.35 8.45
CA ILE A 194 -4.60 5.67 9.77
C ILE A 194 -3.13 5.26 9.77
N GLY A 195 -2.24 6.19 10.11
CA GLY A 195 -0.80 5.98 10.14
C GLY A 195 -0.04 7.20 9.65
N THR A 196 0.20 8.16 10.55
CA THR A 196 1.20 9.21 10.37
C THR A 196 2.41 8.87 11.23
N THR A 197 3.61 9.26 10.81
CA THR A 197 4.77 9.21 11.72
C THR A 197 4.47 10.14 12.90
N ILE A 198 4.41 9.58 14.12
CA ILE A 198 4.65 10.31 15.38
C ILE A 198 6.15 10.49 15.55
#